data_AF-A0A1F9E4V6-F1
#
_entry.id   AF-A0A1F9E4V6-F1
#
_cell.length_a   1.000
_cell.length_b   1.000
_cell.length_c   1.000
_cell.angle_alpha   90.00
_cell.angle_beta   90.00
_cell.angle_gamma   90.00
#
_symmetry.space_group_name_H-M   'P 1'
#
loop_
_entity.id
_entity.type
_entity.pdbx_description
1 polymer ?
#
loop_
_entity_poly.entity_id
_entity_poly.type
_entity_poly.pdbx_seq_one_letter_code
_entity_poly.pdbx_strand_id
1 'polypeptide(L)'
;MLLINGIACVLIQLGLFLILSKLPTPADALLLQLTFSKETFTHIAQTWGIEGTHIYLNHYYLDMMYPIFYSLFLSGILKKFSSTSIIYLPFIACAFDLIENTCHILLLTSGNFSFSLIILAALCAWIKWIILLITLILVFLFWKKSPSPPY
;
A
#
# COMPACT_ATOMS: atom_id res chain seq x y z
N MET A 1 -17.90 -2.84 -12.60
CA MET A 1 -16.85 -2.06 -11.91
C MET A 1 -16.23 -2.82 -10.74
N LEU A 2 -16.99 -3.25 -9.72
CA LEU A 2 -16.43 -3.90 -8.53
C LEU A 2 -15.58 -5.15 -8.85
N LEU A 3 -16.10 -6.07 -9.67
CA LEU A 3 -15.37 -7.29 -10.07
C LEU A 3 -14.07 -6.97 -10.80
N ILE A 4 -14.11 -6.02 -11.74
CA ILE A 4 -12.94 -5.59 -12.53
C ILE A 4 -11.87 -5.00 -11.60
N ASN A 5 -12.24 -4.09 -10.70
CA ASN A 5 -11.31 -3.50 -9.74
C ASN A 5 -10.75 -4.56 -8.78
N GLY A 6 -11.57 -5.51 -8.34
CA GLY A 6 -11.11 -6.63 -7.49
C GLY A 6 -10.10 -7.53 -8.20
N ILE A 7 -10.36 -7.89 -9.46
CA ILE A 7 -9.42 -8.66 -10.29
C ILE A 7 -8.12 -7.87 -10.48
N ALA A 8 -8.22 -6.57 -10.81
CA ALA A 8 -7.04 -5.71 -10.94
C ALA A 8 -6.22 -5.68 -9.65
N CYS A 9 -6.86 -5.57 -8.48
CA CYS A 9 -6.16 -5.63 -7.19
C CYS A 9 -5.38 -6.93 -7.02
N VAL A 10 -6.00 -8.07 -7.31
CA VAL A 10 -5.35 -9.39 -7.18
C VAL A 10 -4.17 -9.52 -8.15
N LEU A 11 -4.35 -9.13 -9.41
CA LEU A 11 -3.28 -9.21 -10.41
C LEU A 11 -2.10 -8.29 -10.07
N ILE A 12 -2.38 -7.07 -9.62
CA ILE A 12 -1.35 -6.12 -9.20
C ILE A 12 -0.62 -6.65 -7.96
N GLN A 13 -1.34 -7.12 -6.93
CA GLN A 13 -0.74 -7.68 -5.71
C GLN A 13 0.13 -8.91 -6.01
N LEU A 14 -0.30 -9.77 -6.94
CA LEU A 14 0.50 -10.90 -7.40
C LEU A 14 1.78 -10.41 -8.10
N GLY A 15 1.67 -9.41 -8.99
CA GLY A 15 2.83 -8.80 -9.64
C GLY A 15 3.81 -8.19 -8.64
N LEU A 16 3.32 -7.44 -7.66
CA LEU A 16 4.11 -6.88 -6.55
C LEU A 16 4.84 -7.98 -5.79
N PHE A 17 4.14 -9.05 -5.40
CA PHE A 17 4.75 -10.19 -4.72
C PHE A 17 5.86 -10.84 -5.55
N LEU A 18 5.60 -11.08 -6.85
CA LEU A 18 6.59 -11.68 -7.75
C LEU A 18 7.83 -10.80 -7.95
N ILE A 19 7.69 -9.47 -7.96
CA ILE A 19 8.83 -8.55 -8.03
C ILE A 19 9.59 -8.53 -6.70
N LEU A 20 8.90 -8.29 -5.59
CA LEU A 20 9.51 -8.13 -4.26
C LEU A 20 10.14 -9.42 -3.74
N SER A 21 9.63 -10.60 -4.14
CA SER A 21 10.23 -11.90 -3.80
C SER A 21 11.66 -12.10 -4.31
N LYS A 22 12.09 -11.28 -5.28
CA LYS A 22 13.46 -11.30 -5.84
C LYS A 22 14.45 -10.46 -5.05
N LEU A 23 13.99 -9.69 -4.05
CA LEU A 23 14.90 -8.92 -3.19
C LEU A 23 15.77 -9.86 -2.35
N PRO A 24 17.00 -9.45 -1.98
CA PRO A 24 17.83 -10.22 -1.06
C PRO A 24 17.13 -10.50 0.28
N THR A 25 16.37 -9.53 0.79
CA THR A 25 15.58 -9.64 2.01
C THR A 25 14.14 -9.16 1.76
N PRO A 26 13.24 -10.00 1.21
CA PRO A 26 11.88 -9.58 0.83
C PRO A 26 11.03 -9.06 2.00
N ALA A 27 11.24 -9.60 3.21
CA ALA A 27 10.53 -9.16 4.40
C ALA A 27 10.88 -7.71 4.80
N ASP A 28 12.07 -7.24 4.46
CA ASP A 28 12.52 -5.89 4.79
C ASP A 28 11.81 -4.82 3.95
N ALA A 29 11.13 -5.18 2.86
CA ALA A 29 10.33 -4.25 2.08
C ALA A 29 9.25 -3.56 2.93
N LEU A 30 8.55 -4.35 3.76
CA LEU A 30 7.54 -3.80 4.68
C LEU A 30 8.21 -3.01 5.81
N LEU A 31 9.35 -3.47 6.32
CA LEU A 31 10.09 -2.76 7.37
C LEU A 31 10.59 -1.40 6.89
N LEU A 32 11.07 -1.32 5.65
CA LEU A 32 11.52 -0.08 5.02
C LEU A 32 10.38 0.95 4.93
N GLN A 33 9.15 0.50 4.66
CA GLN A 33 7.99 1.38 4.63
C GLN A 33 7.59 1.93 6.00
N LEU A 34 7.75 1.12 7.06
CA LEU A 34 7.23 1.43 8.39
C LEU A 34 8.27 2.08 9.31
N THR A 35 9.53 2.16 8.90
CA THR A 35 10.62 2.63 9.76
C THR A 35 10.71 4.15 9.85
N PHE A 36 10.81 4.66 11.07
CA PHE A 36 11.14 6.05 11.36
C PHE A 36 12.66 6.28 11.52
N SER A 37 13.48 5.24 11.33
CA SER A 37 14.94 5.31 11.51
C SER A 37 15.65 5.43 10.16
N LYS A 38 16.44 6.50 10.01
CA LYS A 38 17.31 6.67 8.85
C LYS A 38 18.36 5.56 8.77
N GLU A 39 18.87 5.11 9.91
CA GLU A 39 19.87 4.05 10.01
C GLU A 39 19.30 2.73 9.49
N THR A 40 18.07 2.39 9.91
CA THR A 40 17.37 1.19 9.44
C THR A 40 17.09 1.26 7.94
N PHE A 41 16.57 2.39 7.45
CA PHE A 41 16.31 2.60 6.03
C PHE A 41 17.59 2.44 5.20
N THR A 42 18.67 3.10 5.64
CA THR A 42 19.98 3.08 4.98
C THR A 42 20.56 1.67 4.97
N HIS A 43 20.47 0.95 6.10
CA HIS A 43 20.94 -0.42 6.22
C HIS A 43 20.23 -1.36 5.24
N ILE A 44 18.89 -1.26 5.13
CA ILE A 44 18.12 -2.08 4.19
C ILE A 44 18.52 -1.76 2.75
N ALA A 45 18.55 -0.48 2.38
CA ALA A 45 18.95 -0.06 1.03
C ALA A 45 20.37 -0.51 0.66
N GLN A 46 21.31 -0.44 1.61
CA GLN A 46 22.67 -0.95 1.43
C GLN A 46 22.72 -2.47 1.32
N THR A 47 21.92 -3.19 2.11
CA THR A 47 21.81 -4.66 2.06
C THR A 47 21.29 -5.13 0.71
N TRP A 48 20.32 -4.41 0.14
CA TRP A 48 19.82 -4.67 -1.21
C TRP A 48 20.83 -4.35 -2.30
N GLY A 49 21.73 -3.40 -2.04
CA GLY A 49 22.69 -2.91 -3.01
C GLY A 49 22.00 -2.28 -4.24
N ILE A 50 22.77 -2.10 -5.31
CA ILE A 50 22.28 -1.48 -6.55
C ILE A 50 21.18 -2.34 -7.19
N GLU A 51 21.43 -3.66 -7.29
CA GLU A 51 20.49 -4.57 -7.95
C GLU A 51 19.15 -4.69 -7.21
N GLY A 52 19.19 -4.89 -5.89
CA GLY A 52 17.96 -4.95 -5.09
C GLY A 52 17.22 -3.61 -5.06
N THR A 53 17.95 -2.49 -5.07
CA THR A 53 17.33 -1.16 -5.20
C THR A 53 16.65 -0.98 -6.54
N HIS A 54 17.22 -1.47 -7.65
CA HIS A 54 16.55 -1.45 -8.96
C HIS A 54 15.31 -2.34 -9.01
N ILE A 55 15.38 -3.55 -8.43
CA ILE A 55 14.20 -4.44 -8.29
C ILE A 55 13.10 -3.72 -7.51
N TYR A 56 13.46 -3.11 -6.37
CA TYR A 56 12.52 -2.35 -5.57
C TYR A 56 11.98 -1.15 -6.37
N LEU A 57 12.80 -0.33 -7.02
CA LEU A 57 12.29 0.79 -7.82
C LEU A 57 11.31 0.34 -8.93
N ASN A 58 11.53 -0.84 -9.53
CA ASN A 58 10.63 -1.40 -10.53
C ASN A 58 9.28 -1.84 -9.97
N HIS A 59 9.15 -2.14 -8.67
CA HIS A 59 7.84 -2.48 -8.08
C HIS A 59 6.88 -1.27 -8.07
N TYR A 60 7.42 -0.05 -8.00
CA TYR A 60 6.61 1.18 -7.89
C TYR A 60 5.73 1.45 -9.11
N TYR A 61 6.03 0.92 -10.30
CA TYR A 61 5.10 1.02 -11.43
C TYR A 61 3.74 0.40 -11.10
N LEU A 62 3.75 -0.76 -10.43
CA LEU A 62 2.55 -1.44 -9.98
C LEU A 62 2.00 -0.80 -8.69
N ASP A 63 2.90 -0.43 -7.77
CA ASP A 63 2.52 0.11 -6.46
C ASP A 63 1.93 1.52 -6.52
N MET A 64 2.20 2.29 -7.58
CA MET A 64 1.51 3.56 -7.87
C MET A 64 0.10 3.35 -8.44
N MET A 65 -0.15 2.22 -9.11
CA MET A 65 -1.46 1.92 -9.70
C MET A 65 -2.38 1.23 -8.69
N TYR A 66 -1.84 0.36 -7.84
CA TYR A 66 -2.58 -0.40 -6.84
C TYR A 66 -3.56 0.44 -6.00
N PRO A 67 -3.19 1.65 -5.51
CA PRO A 67 -4.03 2.44 -4.62
C PRO A 67 -5.29 2.96 -5.27
N ILE A 68 -5.24 3.20 -6.58
CA ILE A 68 -6.39 3.59 -7.37
C ILE A 68 -7.39 2.42 -7.43
N PHE A 69 -6.91 1.20 -7.69
CA PHE A 69 -7.79 0.04 -7.81
C PHE A 69 -8.36 -0.41 -6.46
N TYR A 70 -7.55 -0.49 -5.40
CA TYR A 70 -8.08 -0.91 -4.10
C TYR A 70 -9.04 0.12 -3.53
N SER A 71 -8.81 1.42 -3.77
CA SER A 71 -9.70 2.45 -3.24
C SER A 71 -11.07 2.40 -3.89
N LEU A 72 -11.12 2.26 -5.22
CA LEU A 72 -12.35 2.06 -5.98
C LEU A 72 -13.06 0.75 -5.57
N PHE A 73 -12.30 -0.33 -5.37
CA PHE A 73 -12.85 -1.62 -4.96
C PHE A 73 -13.48 -1.56 -3.57
N LEU A 74 -12.71 -1.18 -2.55
CA LEU A 74 -13.15 -1.14 -1.16
C LEU A 74 -14.25 -0.10 -0.93
N SER A 75 -14.15 1.08 -1.57
CA SER A 75 -15.21 2.09 -1.53
C SER A 75 -16.50 1.56 -2.16
N GLY A 76 -16.39 0.86 -3.29
CA GLY A 76 -17.52 0.19 -3.94
C GLY A 76 -18.16 -0.89 -3.09
N ILE A 77 -17.39 -1.63 -2.29
CA ILE A 77 -17.94 -2.59 -1.32
C ILE A 77 -18.68 -1.84 -0.21
N LEU A 78 -18.03 -0.86 0.43
CA LEU A 78 -18.65 -0.08 1.52
C LEU A 78 -19.95 0.60 1.07
N LYS A 79 -20.00 1.12 -0.17
CA LYS A 79 -21.19 1.75 -0.75
C LYS A 79 -22.39 0.81 -0.85
N LYS A 80 -22.19 -0.51 -0.91
CA LYS A 80 -23.30 -1.49 -0.87
C LYS A 80 -23.99 -1.55 0.49
N PHE A 81 -23.29 -1.14 1.56
CA PHE A 81 -23.74 -1.31 2.94
C PHE A 81 -23.94 0.01 3.69
N SER A 82 -23.38 1.12 3.18
CA SER A 82 -23.46 2.43 3.81
C SER A 82 -23.44 3.55 2.77
N SER A 83 -24.17 4.63 3.04
CA SER A 83 -24.14 5.89 2.29
C SER A 83 -23.41 7.02 3.04
N THR A 84 -22.74 6.71 4.15
CA THR A 84 -22.03 7.70 4.97
C THR A 84 -20.63 8.03 4.43
N SER A 85 -19.97 9.01 5.03
CA SER A 85 -18.61 9.45 4.66
C SER A 85 -17.54 8.36 4.77
N ILE A 86 -17.82 7.23 5.43
CA ILE A 86 -16.89 6.10 5.55
C ILE A 86 -16.47 5.51 4.19
N ILE A 87 -17.31 5.69 3.15
CA ILE A 87 -16.99 5.25 1.78
C ILE A 87 -15.75 5.95 1.20
N TYR A 88 -15.33 7.08 1.80
CA TYR A 88 -14.16 7.85 1.36
C TYR A 88 -12.85 7.43 2.02
N LEU A 89 -12.89 6.61 3.09
CA LEU A 89 -11.69 6.12 3.77
C LEU A 89 -10.68 5.47 2.80
N PRO A 90 -11.08 4.60 1.84
CA PRO A 90 -10.13 3.99 0.92
C PRO A 90 -9.41 5.00 0.01
N PHE A 91 -10.08 6.11 -0.36
CA PHE A 91 -9.44 7.17 -1.16
C PHE A 91 -8.44 7.99 -0.33
N ILE A 92 -8.72 8.18 0.97
CA ILE A 92 -7.76 8.82 1.88
C ILE A 92 -6.51 7.92 2.02
N ALA A 93 -6.68 6.61 2.21
CA ALA A 93 -5.57 5.66 2.21
C ALA A 93 -4.76 5.73 0.91
N CYS A 94 -5.44 5.78 -0.24
CA CYS A 94 -4.80 5.94 -1.56
C CYS A 94 -3.95 7.21 -1.63
N ALA A 95 -4.41 8.34 -1.11
CA ALA A 95 -3.61 9.57 -1.12
C ALA A 95 -2.31 9.42 -0.30
N PHE A 96 -2.39 8.83 0.89
CA PHE A 96 -1.21 8.55 1.72
C PHE A 96 -0.26 7.54 1.05
N ASP A 97 -0.80 6.53 0.37
CA ASP A 97 -0.03 5.57 -0.42
C ASP A 97 0.84 6.25 -1.48
N LEU A 98 0.21 7.11 -2.28
CA LEU A 98 0.90 7.81 -3.36
C LEU A 98 1.97 8.77 -2.83
N ILE A 99 1.72 9.43 -1.69
CA ILE A 99 2.71 10.31 -1.05
C ILE A 99 3.89 9.47 -0.53
N GLU A 100 3.64 8.37 0.15
CA GLU A 100 4.66 7.46 0.65
C GLU A 100 5.53 6.91 -0.49
N ASN A 101 4.89 6.36 -1.53
CA ASN A 101 5.58 5.81 -2.69
C ASN A 101 6.44 6.86 -3.40
N THR A 102 5.94 8.09 -3.51
CA THR A 102 6.72 9.20 -4.07
C THR A 102 7.95 9.51 -3.23
N CYS A 103 7.81 9.54 -1.89
CA CYS A 103 8.94 9.78 -0.99
C CYS A 103 10.01 8.70 -1.12
N HIS A 104 9.63 7.42 -1.17
CA HIS A 104 10.58 6.32 -1.33
C HIS A 104 11.27 6.32 -2.68
N ILE A 105 10.56 6.62 -3.77
CA ILE A 105 11.18 6.81 -5.09
C ILE A 105 12.24 7.90 -4.98
N LEU A 106 11.91 9.09 -4.46
CA LEU A 106 12.87 10.19 -4.33
C LEU A 106 14.09 9.82 -3.48
N LEU A 107 13.90 9.13 -2.36
CA LEU A 107 14.97 8.66 -1.48
C LEU A 107 15.91 7.70 -2.20
N LEU A 108 15.36 6.71 -2.91
CA LEU A 108 16.13 5.63 -3.53
C LEU A 108 16.77 6.06 -4.85
N THR A 109 16.13 6.91 -5.65
CA THR A 109 16.73 7.42 -6.91
C THR A 109 17.81 8.46 -6.66
N SER A 110 17.68 9.27 -5.60
CA SER A 110 18.70 10.28 -5.27
C SER A 110 19.90 9.69 -4.53
N GLY A 111 19.73 8.55 -3.84
CA GLY A 111 20.71 8.00 -2.90
C GLY A 111 20.92 8.88 -1.66
N ASN A 112 20.23 10.01 -1.54
CA ASN A 112 20.30 10.90 -0.39
C ASN A 112 19.16 10.57 0.57
N PHE A 113 19.48 9.76 1.58
CA PHE A 113 18.52 9.34 2.60
C PHE A 113 18.22 10.46 3.59
N SER A 114 17.36 11.39 3.16
CA SER A 114 16.87 12.51 3.95
C SER A 114 15.98 11.99 5.10
N PHE A 115 16.34 12.34 6.33
CA PHE A 115 15.58 11.94 7.52
C PHE A 115 14.12 12.44 7.44
N SER A 116 13.89 13.69 7.04
CA SER A 116 12.55 14.26 6.95
C SER A 116 11.64 13.53 5.95
N LEU A 117 12.20 13.10 4.80
CA LEU A 117 11.44 12.33 3.81
C LEU A 117 11.13 10.91 4.32
N ILE A 118 12.06 10.28 5.04
CA ILE A 118 11.83 8.96 5.66
C ILE A 118 10.70 9.05 6.69
N ILE A 119 10.72 10.05 7.57
CA ILE A 119 9.65 10.27 8.55
C ILE A 119 8.30 10.52 7.86
N LEU A 120 8.28 11.36 6.81
CA LEU A 120 7.05 11.60 6.05
C LEU A 120 6.51 10.32 5.41
N ALA A 121 7.38 9.53 4.78
CA ALA A 121 7.00 8.25 4.16
C ALA A 121 6.42 7.30 5.21
N ALA A 122 7.10 7.13 6.35
CA ALA A 122 6.65 6.25 7.43
C ALA A 122 5.31 6.71 8.03
N LEU A 123 5.11 8.00 8.27
CA LEU A 123 3.81 8.54 8.71
C LEU A 123 2.71 8.19 7.71
N CYS A 124 2.95 8.40 6.42
CA CYS A 124 1.99 8.07 5.37
C CYS A 124 1.70 6.57 5.31
N ALA A 125 2.72 5.72 5.39
CA ALA A 125 2.55 4.26 5.42
C ALA A 125 1.70 3.82 6.62
N TRP A 126 2.01 4.30 7.83
CA TRP A 126 1.26 3.97 9.03
C TRP A 126 -0.20 4.42 8.94
N ILE A 127 -0.45 5.67 8.53
CA ILE A 127 -1.82 6.19 8.36
C ILE A 127 -2.59 5.36 7.33
N LYS A 128 -1.97 5.07 6.17
CA LYS A 128 -2.54 4.19 5.14
C LYS A 128 -2.95 2.84 5.71
N TRP A 129 -2.02 2.14 6.36
CA TRP A 129 -2.27 0.79 6.89
C TRP A 129 -3.35 0.77 7.97
N ILE A 130 -3.39 1.77 8.85
CA ILE A 130 -4.46 1.92 9.85
C ILE A 130 -5.82 2.12 9.16
N ILE A 131 -5.90 3.01 8.16
CA ILE A 131 -7.15 3.27 7.44
C ILE A 131 -7.61 2.01 6.68
N LEU A 132 -6.69 1.28 6.04
CA LEU A 132 -6.99 0.02 5.35
C LEU A 132 -7.49 -1.04 6.32
N LEU A 133 -6.86 -1.19 7.49
CA LEU A 133 -7.32 -2.11 8.53
C LEU A 133 -8.73 -1.78 9.01
N ILE A 134 -9.01 -0.50 9.31
CA ILE A 134 -10.34 -0.03 9.68
C ILE A 134 -11.36 -0.32 8.57
N THR A 135 -10.99 -0.05 7.31
CA THR A 135 -11.84 -0.31 6.15
C THR A 135 -12.20 -1.79 6.03
N LEU A 136 -11.22 -2.69 6.19
CA LEU A 136 -11.44 -4.14 6.12
C LEU A 136 -12.32 -4.63 7.27
N ILE A 137 -12.14 -4.10 8.49
CA ILE A 137 -13.02 -4.40 9.63
C ILE A 137 -14.46 -3.98 9.32
N LEU A 138 -14.68 -2.78 8.78
CA LEU A 138 -16.01 -2.31 8.41
C LEU A 138 -16.67 -3.19 7.34
N VAL A 139 -15.92 -3.56 6.29
CA VAL A 139 -16.39 -4.48 5.25
C VAL A 139 -16.82 -5.82 5.87
N PHE A 140 -16.01 -6.41 6.75
CA PHE A 140 -16.33 -7.66 7.42
C PHE A 140 -17.59 -7.55 8.30
N LEU A 141 -17.71 -6.48 9.09
CA LEU A 141 -18.86 -6.26 9.97
C LEU A 141 -20.16 -6.07 9.17
N PHE A 142 -20.13 -5.35 8.05
CA PHE A 142 -21.30 -5.18 7.20
C PHE A 142 -21.67 -6.44 6.43
N TRP A 143 -20.68 -7.20 5.97
CA TRP A 143 -20.91 -8.51 5.37
C TRP A 143 -21.67 -9.42 6.35
N LYS A 144 -21.22 -9.51 7.61
CA LYS A 144 -21.87 -10.34 8.65
C LYS A 144 -23.31 -9.92 8.94
N LYS A 145 -23.64 -8.63 8.81
CA LYS A 145 -25.00 -8.10 9.05
C LYS A 145 -25.94 -8.24 7.85
N SER A 146 -25.41 -8.61 6.68
CA SER A 146 -26.24 -8.76 5.48
C SER A 146 -27.10 -10.02 5.62
N PRO A 147 -28.43 -9.93 5.44
CA PRO A 147 -29.29 -11.10 5.53
C PRO A 147 -28.82 -12.15 4.50
N SER A 148 -28.73 -13.41 4.93
CA SER A 148 -28.49 -14.54 4.02
C SER A 148 -29.53 -14.50 2.89
N PRO A 149 -29.13 -14.80 1.64
CA PRO A 149 -30.11 -14.91 0.57
C PRO A 149 -31.16 -15.96 0.99
N PRO A 150 -32.47 -15.69 0.76
CA PRO A 150 -33.49 -16.70 1.00
C PRO A 150 -33.20 -17.85 0.02
N TYR A 151 -32.82 -19.00 0.57
CA TYR A 151 -32.80 -20.26 -0.17
C TYR A 151 -34.24 -20.70 -0.45
#